data_AF-A0A6B3I769-F1
#
_entry.id   AF-A0A6B3I769-F1
#
_cell.length_a   1.000
_cell.length_b   1.000
_cell.length_c   1.000
_cell.angle_alpha   90.00
_cell.angle_beta   90.00
_cell.angle_gamma   90.00
#
_symmetry.space_group_name_H-M   'P 1'
#
loop_
_entity.id
_entity.type
_entity.pdbx_description
1 polymer ?
#
loop_
_entity_poly.entity_id
_entity_poly.type
_entity_poly.pdbx_seq_one_letter_code
_entity_poly.pdbx_strand_id
1 'polypeptide(L)'
;VPAATAAASPRPPAPPSDAELAREAARHDLTREQFYFVLPDRFANGTTANDRGGLTGSRLETGFDPTDKGFYQGGDLKGLTQKLDY
;
A
#
# COMPACT_ATOMS: atom_id res chain seq x y z
N VAL A 1 5.53 -67.25 8.91
CA VAL A 1 6.13 -66.10 8.19
C VAL A 1 6.47 -65.03 9.21
N PRO A 2 7.71 -64.52 9.28
CA PRO A 2 8.04 -63.45 10.23
C PRO A 2 7.49 -62.11 9.71
N ALA A 3 7.00 -61.27 10.62
CA ALA A 3 6.54 -59.92 10.30
C ALA A 3 7.75 -58.99 10.09
N ALA A 4 7.82 -58.33 8.93
CA ALA A 4 8.85 -57.34 8.64
C ALA A 4 8.60 -56.04 9.43
N THR A 5 9.64 -55.50 10.06
CA THR A 5 9.63 -54.18 10.68
C THR A 5 9.60 -53.10 9.61
N ALA A 6 8.62 -52.20 9.68
CA ALA A 6 8.56 -51.04 8.80
C ALA A 6 9.71 -50.07 9.14
N ALA A 7 10.60 -49.83 8.17
CA ALA A 7 11.62 -48.79 8.29
C ALA A 7 10.97 -47.41 8.19
N ALA A 8 11.30 -46.50 9.11
CA ALA A 8 10.80 -45.14 9.09
C ALA A 8 11.37 -44.37 7.89
N SER A 9 10.51 -43.63 7.19
CA SER A 9 10.90 -42.75 6.08
C SER A 9 11.88 -41.66 6.54
N PRO A 10 12.85 -41.27 5.70
CA PRO A 10 13.79 -40.21 6.04
C PRO A 10 13.06 -38.89 6.27
N ARG A 11 13.41 -38.21 7.36
CA ARG A 11 12.87 -36.88 7.69
C ARG A 11 13.36 -35.86 6.66
N PRO A 12 12.51 -34.94 6.17
CA PRO A 12 12.95 -33.84 5.32
C PRO A 12 14.04 -33.01 6.01
N PRO A 13 14.92 -32.36 5.24
CA PRO A 13 15.95 -31.51 5.82
C PRO A 13 15.32 -30.40 6.67
N ALA A 14 16.04 -29.99 7.71
CA ALA A 14 15.64 -28.84 8.51
C ALA A 14 15.61 -27.58 7.63
N PRO A 15 14.71 -26.63 7.88
CA PRO A 15 14.71 -25.34 7.19
C PRO A 15 16.03 -24.58 7.46
N PRO A 16 16.43 -23.65 6.57
CA PRO A 16 17.57 -22.78 6.81
C PRO A 16 17.38 -21.96 8.08
N SER A 17 18.49 -21.58 8.71
CA SER A 17 18.48 -20.76 9.92
C SER A 17 18.08 -19.31 9.65
N ASP A 18 17.53 -18.62 10.65
CA ASP A 18 17.20 -17.19 10.56
C ASP A 18 18.42 -16.33 10.16
N ALA A 19 19.62 -16.72 10.63
CA ALA A 19 20.87 -16.06 10.28
C ALA A 19 21.25 -16.23 8.79
N GLU A 20 20.92 -17.38 8.20
CA GLU A 20 21.11 -17.62 6.76
C GLU A 20 20.08 -16.87 5.93
N LEU A 21 18.82 -16.83 6.37
CA LEU A 21 17.75 -16.07 5.71
C LEU A 21 18.03 -14.56 5.73
N ALA A 22 18.68 -14.05 6.77
CA ALA A 22 18.97 -12.62 6.92
C ALA A 22 20.25 -12.14 6.20
N ARG A 23 21.08 -13.03 5.64
CA ARG A 23 22.40 -12.67 5.07
C ARG A 23 22.33 -11.78 3.83
N GLU A 24 21.36 -12.03 2.95
CA GLU A 24 21.12 -11.24 1.75
C GLU A 24 19.77 -10.55 1.94
N ALA A 25 19.78 -9.24 2.22
CA ALA A 25 18.54 -8.48 2.20
C ALA A 25 17.91 -8.65 0.80
N ALA A 26 16.63 -9.01 0.73
CA ALA A 26 15.92 -9.11 -0.54
C ALA A 26 15.93 -7.75 -1.25
N ARG A 27 16.93 -7.53 -2.11
CA ARG A 27 17.00 -6.34 -2.95
C ARG A 27 16.08 -6.59 -4.13
N HIS A 28 14.82 -6.20 -3.98
CA HIS A 28 13.87 -6.22 -5.08
C HIS A 28 14.42 -5.38 -6.24
N ASP A 29 14.09 -5.73 -7.49
CA ASP A 29 14.53 -4.97 -8.69
C ASP A 29 14.16 -3.47 -8.65
N LEU A 30 13.27 -3.08 -7.72
CA LEU A 30 12.83 -1.71 -7.44
C LEU A 30 13.93 -0.76 -6.95
N THR A 31 15.17 -1.24 -6.76
CA THR A 31 16.31 -0.38 -6.36
C THR A 31 16.69 0.67 -7.41
N ARG A 32 16.17 0.59 -8.63
CA ARG A 32 16.38 1.57 -9.72
C ARG A 32 15.22 2.54 -9.94
N GLU A 33 14.14 2.40 -9.18
CA GLU A 33 12.94 3.19 -9.38
C GLU A 33 12.97 4.50 -8.59
N GLN A 34 12.32 5.53 -9.14
CA GLN A 34 12.08 6.80 -8.46
C GLN A 34 10.64 6.84 -7.96
N PHE A 35 10.46 6.96 -6.64
CA PHE A 35 9.15 7.01 -6.02
C PHE A 35 8.75 8.44 -5.67
N TYR A 36 7.58 8.86 -6.15
CA TYR A 36 6.94 10.09 -5.72
C TYR A 36 5.79 9.75 -4.77
N PHE A 37 5.98 10.07 -3.49
CA PHE A 37 4.93 9.93 -2.49
C PHE A 37 4.08 11.19 -2.49
N VAL A 38 2.78 11.03 -2.73
CA VAL A 38 1.81 12.11 -2.70
C VAL A 38 0.77 11.83 -1.63
N LEU A 39 0.27 12.89 -1.01
CA LEU A 39 -0.98 12.86 -0.25
C LEU A 39 -2.09 13.33 -1.21
N PRO A 40 -2.97 12.44 -1.71
CA PRO A 40 -3.89 12.78 -2.79
C PRO A 40 -4.72 14.03 -2.51
N ASP A 41 -5.28 14.16 -1.28
CA ASP A 41 -6.10 15.31 -0.86
C ASP A 41 -5.39 16.67 -1.00
N ARG A 42 -4.06 16.70 -0.94
CA ARG A 42 -3.24 17.93 -1.00
C ARG A 42 -2.50 18.11 -2.32
N PHE A 43 -2.77 17.26 -3.30
CA PHE A 43 -2.02 17.24 -4.55
C PHE A 43 -2.76 18.00 -5.66
N ALA A 44 -3.92 17.51 -6.11
CA ALA A 44 -4.71 18.13 -7.16
C ALA A 44 -6.18 17.69 -7.10
N ASN A 45 -7.11 18.64 -7.20
CA ASN A 45 -8.54 18.37 -7.32
C ASN A 45 -8.92 18.35 -8.82
N GLY A 46 -9.23 17.16 -9.35
CA GLY A 46 -9.60 16.97 -10.75
C GLY A 46 -11.12 17.01 -10.98
N THR A 47 -11.92 17.00 -9.93
CA THR A 47 -13.38 17.06 -9.98
C THR A 47 -14.00 17.43 -8.64
N THR A 48 -14.89 18.42 -8.62
CA THR A 48 -15.62 18.80 -7.39
C THR A 48 -16.77 17.84 -7.03
N ALA A 49 -17.06 16.86 -7.88
CA ALA A 49 -18.18 15.94 -7.71
C ALA A 49 -18.10 15.08 -6.43
N ASN A 50 -16.89 14.84 -5.91
CA ASN A 50 -16.65 14.02 -4.72
C ASN A 50 -16.05 14.80 -3.54
N ASP A 51 -15.83 16.11 -3.64
CA ASP A 51 -15.29 16.97 -2.58
C ASP A 51 -16.01 16.79 -1.24
N ARG A 52 -17.34 16.62 -1.31
CA ARG A 52 -18.22 16.51 -0.15
C ARG A 52 -18.60 15.07 0.20
N GLY A 53 -18.01 14.09 -0.47
CA GLY A 53 -18.30 12.67 -0.25
C GLY A 53 -19.75 12.26 -0.51
N GLY A 54 -20.49 13.00 -1.35
CA GLY A 54 -21.92 12.78 -1.59
C GLY A 54 -22.85 13.27 -0.47
N LEU A 55 -22.31 14.02 0.50
CA LEU A 55 -23.07 14.59 1.60
C LEU A 55 -23.42 16.07 1.36
N THR A 56 -24.52 16.52 1.94
CA THR A 56 -24.93 17.93 1.99
C THR A 56 -24.75 18.47 3.41
N GLY A 57 -24.60 19.79 3.55
CA GLY A 57 -24.56 20.45 4.87
C GLY A 57 -23.37 21.39 5.06
N SER A 58 -22.90 21.49 6.29
CA SER A 58 -21.77 22.28 6.74
C SER A 58 -20.43 21.53 6.57
N ARG A 59 -19.32 22.24 6.78
CA ARG A 59 -17.98 21.66 6.81
C ARG A 59 -17.81 20.57 7.87
N LEU A 60 -18.53 20.65 8.99
CA LEU A 60 -18.47 19.62 10.04
C LEU A 60 -19.25 18.35 9.67
N GLU A 61 -20.24 18.47 8.79
CA GLU A 61 -21.03 17.33 8.31
C GLU A 61 -20.34 16.64 7.12
N THR A 62 -19.83 17.43 6.16
CA THR A 62 -19.21 16.86 4.96
C THR A 62 -17.70 16.65 5.10
N GLY A 63 -17.07 17.21 6.13
CA GLY A 63 -15.62 17.15 6.34
C GLY A 63 -14.79 17.94 5.32
N PHE A 64 -15.42 18.78 4.49
CA PHE A 64 -14.77 19.50 3.38
C PHE A 64 -14.66 21.00 3.69
N ASP A 65 -13.43 21.50 3.67
CA ASP A 65 -13.11 22.93 3.71
C ASP A 65 -11.70 23.13 3.12
N PRO A 66 -11.58 23.64 1.88
CA PRO A 66 -10.28 23.82 1.22
C PRO A 66 -9.43 24.92 1.86
N THR A 67 -9.97 25.70 2.80
CA THR A 67 -9.27 26.79 3.49
C THR A 67 -8.72 26.38 4.86
N ASP A 68 -9.11 25.21 5.37
CA ASP A 68 -8.71 24.71 6.68
C ASP A 68 -7.94 23.38 6.55
N LYS A 69 -6.71 23.35 7.08
CA LYS A 69 -5.84 22.16 7.02
C LYS A 69 -6.39 20.94 7.76
N GLY A 70 -7.33 21.15 8.68
CA GLY A 70 -8.00 20.09 9.44
C GLY A 70 -9.08 19.35 8.66
N PHE A 71 -9.40 19.78 7.43
CA PHE A 71 -10.47 19.24 6.61
C PHE A 71 -9.92 18.68 5.30
N TYR A 72 -10.77 17.92 4.59
CA TYR A 72 -10.51 17.56 3.21
C TYR A 72 -10.49 18.82 2.34
N GLN A 73 -9.54 18.88 1.42
CA GLN A 73 -9.31 20.00 0.52
C GLN A 73 -9.62 19.64 -0.95
N GLY A 74 -10.01 18.40 -1.21
CA GLY A 74 -10.63 17.97 -2.46
C GLY A 74 -9.67 17.31 -3.43
N GLY A 75 -8.41 17.10 -3.05
CA GLY A 75 -7.50 16.37 -3.90
C GLY A 75 -7.97 14.92 -4.12
N ASP A 76 -7.93 14.47 -5.36
CA ASP A 76 -8.57 13.23 -5.79
C ASP A 76 -7.72 12.45 -6.81
N LEU A 77 -8.13 11.22 -7.13
CA LEU A 77 -7.41 10.36 -8.08
C LEU A 77 -7.47 10.85 -9.53
N LYS A 78 -8.53 11.58 -9.91
CA LYS A 78 -8.64 12.17 -11.24
C LYS A 78 -7.64 13.33 -11.38
N GLY A 79 -7.47 14.15 -10.35
CA GLY A 79 -6.45 15.19 -10.29
C GLY A 79 -5.05 14.61 -10.29
N LEU A 80 -4.82 13.51 -9.56
CA LEU A 80 -3.54 12.78 -9.59
C LEU A 80 -3.21 12.27 -11.00
N THR A 81 -4.15 11.59 -11.64
CA THR A 81 -3.93 11.02 -12.98
C THR A 81 -3.70 12.09 -14.06
N GLN A 82 -4.25 13.28 -13.91
CA GLN A 82 -3.98 14.45 -14.78
C GLN A 82 -2.55 15.01 -14.66
N LYS A 83 -1.76 14.55 -13.68
CA LYS A 83 -0.37 15.01 -13.43
C LYS A 83 0.67 13.91 -13.63
N LEU A 84 0.31 12.79 -14.25
CA LEU A 84 1.28 11.71 -14.49
C LEU A 84 2.36 12.07 -15.54
N ASP A 85 2.06 13.01 -16.43
CA ASP A 85 3.02 13.57 -17.39
C ASP A 85 3.93 14.66 -16.79
N TYR A 86 3.80 14.93 -15.49
CA TYR A 86 4.54 15.98 -14.80
C TYR A 86 6.05 15.68 -14.70
#